data_AF-A0A9D1CJ70-F1
#
_entry.id   AF-A0A9D1CJ70-F1
#
_cell.length_a   1.000
_cell.length_b   1.000
_cell.length_c   1.000
_cell.angle_alpha   90.00
_cell.angle_beta   90.00
_cell.angle_gamma   90.00
#
_symmetry.space_group_name_H-M   'P 1'
#
loop_
_entity.id
_entity.type
_entity.pdbx_description
1 polymer ?
#
loop_
_entity_poly.entity_id
_entity_poly.type
_entity_poly.pdbx_seq_one_letter_code
_entity_poly.pdbx_strand_id
1 'polypeptide(L)'
;MEAADRKGYARLIYAKAMRYFSLALVGCALAAGVLGMRVYFLFALCAAGCLFLAWSWFTHLHAIGFFHADAWKAKKRRRRVPYMHRRDKTKRYRPSFAMRNTDFDDDLVSATACEEEALTPGERARACVLSRAACGALLLLVSLVIRV
;
A
#
# COMPACT_ATOMS: atom_id res chain seq x y z
N MET A 1 -6.14 19.84 -6.78
CA MET A 1 -5.55 19.41 -5.50
C MET A 1 -4.72 20.54 -4.92
N GLU A 2 -5.14 21.01 -3.76
CA GLU A 2 -4.39 21.98 -2.95
C GLU A 2 -3.02 21.41 -2.55
N ALA A 3 -2.07 22.29 -2.22
CA ALA A 3 -0.69 21.87 -1.92
C ALA A 3 -0.60 20.94 -0.69
N ALA A 4 -1.52 21.08 0.27
CA ALA A 4 -1.63 20.21 1.44
C ALA A 4 -2.05 18.78 1.06
N ASP A 5 -3.07 18.63 0.20
CA ASP A 5 -3.57 17.34 -0.27
C ASP A 5 -2.51 16.57 -1.07
N ARG A 6 -1.70 17.26 -1.87
CA ARG A 6 -0.61 16.63 -2.64
C ARG A 6 0.45 16.01 -1.73
N LYS A 7 0.81 16.68 -0.65
CA LYS A 7 1.78 16.16 0.34
C LYS A 7 1.20 14.94 1.07
N GLY A 8 -0.08 14.97 1.44
CA GLY A 8 -0.78 13.82 2.02
C GLY A 8 -0.80 12.62 1.07
N TYR A 9 -1.16 12.86 -0.19
CA TYR A 9 -1.21 11.85 -1.25
C TYR A 9 0.16 11.18 -1.48
N ALA A 10 1.24 11.98 -1.55
CA ALA A 10 2.59 11.47 -1.72
C ALA A 10 3.04 10.61 -0.53
N ARG A 11 2.75 11.04 0.71
CA ARG A 11 3.04 10.26 1.93
C ARG A 11 2.29 8.93 1.93
N LEU A 12 1.05 8.91 1.47
CA LEU A 12 0.24 7.69 1.38
C LEU A 12 0.83 6.69 0.40
N ILE A 13 1.27 7.16 -0.78
CA ILE A 13 1.97 6.32 -1.76
C ILE A 13 3.25 5.76 -1.17
N TYR A 14 4.05 6.62 -0.52
CA TYR A 14 5.31 6.21 0.11
C TYR A 14 5.11 5.15 1.19
N ALA A 15 4.18 5.37 2.12
CA ALA A 15 3.90 4.43 3.20
C ALA A 15 3.44 3.07 2.67
N LYS A 16 2.60 3.04 1.62
CA LYS A 16 2.18 1.80 0.95
C LYS A 16 3.34 1.12 0.24
N ALA A 17 4.13 1.88 -0.52
CA ALA A 17 5.28 1.35 -1.25
C ALA A 17 6.29 0.71 -0.28
N MET A 18 6.63 1.37 0.82
CA MET A 18 7.54 0.84 1.84
C MET A 18 6.99 -0.40 2.53
N ARG A 19 5.67 -0.46 2.78
CA ARG A 19 5.05 -1.65 3.35
C ARG A 19 5.13 -2.84 2.38
N TYR A 20 4.80 -2.66 1.10
CA TYR A 20 4.95 -3.71 0.10
C TYR A 20 6.42 -4.14 -0.04
N PHE A 21 7.33 -3.19 -0.05
CA PHE A 21 8.77 -3.44 -0.14
C PHE A 21 9.28 -4.26 1.03
N SER A 22 8.91 -3.92 2.27
CA SER A 22 9.30 -4.69 3.46
C SER A 22 8.76 -6.13 3.44
N LEU A 23 7.50 -6.33 3.02
CA LEU A 23 6.90 -7.66 2.90
C LEU A 23 7.58 -8.48 1.80
N ALA A 24 7.89 -7.85 0.67
CA ALA A 24 8.60 -8.49 -0.43
C ALA A 24 10.01 -8.92 -0.01
N LEU A 25 10.75 -8.06 0.70
CA LEU A 25 12.08 -8.37 1.22
C LEU A 25 12.06 -9.56 2.18
N VAL A 26 11.11 -9.59 3.12
CA VAL A 26 10.94 -10.73 4.04
C VAL A 26 10.63 -12.00 3.25
N GLY A 27 9.74 -11.93 2.25
CA GLY A 27 9.44 -13.06 1.38
C GLY A 27 10.66 -13.57 0.61
N CYS A 28 11.45 -12.68 0.02
CA CYS A 28 12.68 -13.03 -0.68
C CYS A 28 13.73 -13.63 0.28
N ALA A 29 13.86 -13.08 1.49
CA ALA A 29 14.80 -13.58 2.50
C ALA A 29 14.43 -14.99 2.99
N LEU A 30 13.13 -15.24 3.22
CA LEU A 30 12.63 -16.57 3.57
C LEU A 30 12.88 -17.57 2.43
N ALA A 31 12.58 -17.21 1.18
CA ALA A 31 12.83 -18.07 0.03
C ALA A 31 14.33 -18.41 -0.13
N ALA A 32 15.20 -17.42 0.02
CA ALA A 32 16.65 -17.62 -0.03
C ALA A 32 17.17 -18.46 1.15
N GLY A 33 16.61 -18.30 2.35
CA GLY A 33 16.96 -19.10 3.52
C GLY A 33 16.64 -20.59 3.35
N VAL A 34 15.53 -20.90 2.67
CA VAL A 34 15.16 -22.30 2.35
C VAL A 34 16.04 -22.89 1.25
N LEU A 35 16.42 -22.08 0.25
CA LEU A 35 17.18 -22.53 -0.93
C LEU A 35 18.72 -22.47 -0.74
N GLY A 36 19.21 -21.91 0.37
CA GLY A 36 20.59 -22.04 0.85
C GLY A 36 21.67 -21.24 0.10
N MET A 37 21.36 -20.52 -0.99
CA MET A 37 22.37 -19.79 -1.78
C MET A 37 22.02 -18.31 -1.98
N ARG A 38 23.04 -17.44 -1.90
CA ARG A 38 22.94 -15.99 -2.16
C ARG A 38 22.43 -15.66 -3.57
N VAL A 39 22.73 -16.51 -4.55
CA VAL A 39 22.30 -16.35 -5.94
C VAL A 39 20.76 -16.43 -6.06
N TYR A 40 20.11 -17.29 -5.26
CA TYR A 40 18.65 -17.38 -5.25
C TYR A 40 17.98 -16.14 -4.64
N PHE A 41 18.65 -15.41 -3.76
CA PHE A 41 18.13 -14.15 -3.22
C PHE A 41 18.03 -13.06 -4.30
N LEU A 42 19.05 -12.93 -5.14
CA LEU A 42 19.04 -12.00 -6.29
C LEU A 42 17.95 -12.36 -7.31
N PHE A 43 17.85 -13.65 -7.65
CA PHE A 43 16.78 -14.11 -8.55
C PHE A 43 15.39 -13.90 -7.94
N ALA A 44 15.21 -14.14 -6.64
CA ALA A 44 13.94 -13.90 -5.95
C ALA A 44 13.58 -12.41 -5.90
N LEU A 45 14.55 -11.52 -5.66
CA LEU A 45 14.36 -10.07 -5.71
C LEU A 45 13.93 -9.60 -7.10
N CYS A 46 14.61 -10.08 -8.14
CA CYS A 46 14.31 -9.72 -9.52
C CYS A 46 12.92 -10.23 -9.95
N ALA A 47 12.62 -11.51 -9.66
CA ALA A 47 11.31 -12.10 -9.92
C ALA A 47 10.19 -11.37 -9.18
N ALA A 48 10.39 -11.04 -7.90
CA ALA A 48 9.44 -10.25 -7.13
C ALA A 48 9.24 -8.84 -7.73
N GLY A 49 10.33 -8.17 -8.13
CA GLY A 49 10.27 -6.87 -8.81
C GLY A 49 9.43 -6.91 -10.09
N CYS A 50 9.68 -7.90 -10.95
CA CYS A 50 8.91 -8.13 -12.18
C CYS A 50 7.45 -8.46 -11.90
N LEU A 51 7.16 -9.30 -10.89
CA LEU A 51 5.79 -9.62 -10.49
C LEU A 51 5.02 -8.39 -10.01
N PHE A 52 5.64 -7.51 -9.21
CA PHE A 52 5.02 -6.28 -8.76
C PHE A 52 4.74 -5.29 -9.90
N LEU A 53 5.65 -5.21 -10.89
CA LEU A 53 5.45 -4.42 -12.09
C LEU A 53 4.31 -4.97 -12.96
N ALA A 54 4.32 -6.27 -13.25
CA ALA A 54 3.27 -6.94 -14.01
C ALA A 54 1.91 -6.81 -13.31
N TRP A 55 1.86 -6.99 -11.98
CA TRP A 55 0.66 -6.78 -11.18
C TRP A 55 0.17 -5.34 -11.25
N SER A 56 1.08 -4.36 -11.12
CA SER A 56 0.73 -2.94 -11.22
C SER A 56 0.10 -2.62 -12.58
N TRP A 57 0.70 -3.15 -13.65
CA TRP A 57 0.22 -3.00 -15.03
C TRP A 57 -1.13 -3.66 -15.24
N PHE A 58 -1.31 -4.89 -14.76
CA PHE A 58 -2.59 -5.60 -14.85
C PHE A 58 -3.70 -4.85 -14.10
N THR A 59 -3.40 -4.29 -12.93
CA THR A 59 -4.37 -3.47 -12.18
C THR A 59 -4.66 -2.12 -12.85
N HIS A 60 -3.70 -1.58 -13.61
CA HIS A 60 -3.91 -0.40 -14.42
C HIS A 60 -4.85 -0.70 -15.60
N LEU A 61 -4.61 -1.79 -16.33
CA LEU A 61 -5.47 -2.26 -17.42
C LEU A 61 -6.90 -2.57 -16.93
N HIS A 62 -7.01 -3.20 -15.76
CA HIS A 62 -8.30 -3.44 -15.12
C HIS A 62 -9.02 -2.13 -14.76
N ALA A 63 -8.30 -1.10 -14.31
CA ALA A 63 -8.89 0.21 -14.00
C ALA A 63 -9.37 0.98 -15.25
N ILE A 64 -8.76 0.72 -16.41
CA ILE A 64 -9.16 1.28 -17.71
C ILE A 64 -10.41 0.57 -18.29
N GLY A 65 -10.84 -0.56 -17.69
CA GLY A 65 -12.03 -1.30 -18.10
C GLY A 65 -11.76 -2.39 -19.14
N PHE A 66 -10.49 -2.76 -19.36
CA PHE A 66 -10.12 -3.82 -20.31
C PHE A 66 -10.60 -5.22 -19.87
N PHE A 67 -10.81 -5.41 -18.56
CA PHE A 67 -11.43 -6.60 -18.00
C PHE A 67 -12.79 -6.23 -17.40
N HIS A 68 -13.87 -6.78 -17.97
CA HIS A 68 -15.23 -6.69 -17.41
C HIS A 68 -15.36 -7.61 -16.17
N ALA A 69 -14.64 -7.30 -15.09
CA ALA A 69 -14.78 -7.99 -13.82
C ALA A 69 -15.74 -7.24 -12.88
N ASP A 70 -16.97 -7.01 -13.35
CA ASP A 70 -18.05 -6.59 -12.46
C ASP A 70 -18.47 -7.70 -11.48
N ALA A 71 -18.02 -8.94 -11.69
CA ALA A 71 -18.26 -10.08 -10.80
C ALA A 71 -17.49 -10.02 -9.46
N TRP A 72 -16.43 -9.20 -9.36
CA TRP A 72 -15.56 -9.14 -8.18
C TRP A 72 -15.59 -7.79 -7.45
N LYS A 73 -16.55 -6.92 -7.80
CA LYS A 73 -16.88 -5.78 -6.96
C LYS A 73 -17.66 -6.27 -5.76
N ALA A 74 -16.95 -6.85 -4.78
CA ALA A 74 -17.43 -6.94 -3.41
C ALA A 74 -17.82 -5.51 -3.02
N LYS A 75 -19.12 -5.22 -3.09
CA LYS A 75 -19.72 -3.92 -2.83
C LYS A 75 -19.36 -3.59 -1.39
N LYS A 76 -18.22 -2.89 -1.18
CA LYS A 76 -17.79 -2.47 0.16
C LYS A 76 -18.96 -1.68 0.71
N ARG A 77 -19.68 -2.30 1.65
CA ARG A 77 -20.90 -1.75 2.23
C ARG A 77 -20.49 -0.40 2.80
N ARG A 78 -20.87 0.69 2.13
CA ARG A 78 -20.68 2.04 2.66
C ARG A 78 -21.28 1.99 4.07
N ARG A 79 -20.47 2.21 5.10
CA ARG A 79 -20.98 2.36 6.47
C ARG A 79 -21.93 3.55 6.41
N ARG A 80 -23.23 3.26 6.36
CA ARG A 80 -24.27 4.28 6.53
C ARG A 80 -24.15 4.72 7.99
N VAL A 81 -23.56 5.89 8.23
CA VAL A 81 -23.60 6.53 9.55
C VAL A 81 -24.60 7.65 9.45
N PRO A 82 -25.73 7.54 10.16
CA PRO A 82 -25.95 8.52 11.21
C PRO A 82 -26.59 7.94 12.49
N TYR A 83 -26.00 8.26 13.65
CA TYR A 83 -26.75 8.53 14.87
C TYR A 83 -25.88 9.48 15.71
N MET A 84 -26.11 10.79 15.54
CA MET A 84 -25.31 11.90 16.10
C MET A 84 -23.79 11.68 16.04
N HIS A 85 -23.33 11.40 14.81
CA HIS A 85 -21.99 11.57 14.24
C HIS A 85 -20.76 11.41 15.15
N ARG A 86 -20.72 10.33 15.92
CA ARG A 86 -19.58 9.40 16.06
C ARG A 86 -18.17 9.98 15.77
N ARG A 87 -17.55 10.59 16.78
CA ARG A 87 -16.13 10.43 17.19
C ARG A 87 -16.20 9.82 18.60
N ASP A 88 -15.64 8.64 18.81
CA ASP A 88 -15.51 7.93 20.10
C ASP A 88 -16.76 7.59 20.93
N LYS A 89 -17.21 6.32 20.83
CA LYS A 89 -17.99 5.66 21.92
C LYS A 89 -17.69 4.17 22.12
N THR A 90 -16.74 3.57 21.37
CA THR A 90 -16.38 2.14 21.44
C THR A 90 -14.94 1.87 20.94
N LYS A 91 -13.94 2.70 21.28
CA LYS A 91 -12.55 2.32 20.99
C LYS A 91 -12.17 1.18 21.95
N ARG A 92 -12.03 -0.04 21.41
CA ARG A 92 -11.52 -1.20 22.15
C ARG A 92 -10.11 -0.83 22.62
N TYR A 93 -9.85 -0.85 23.92
CA TYR A 93 -8.53 -0.53 24.48
C TYR A 93 -7.47 -1.38 23.77
N ARG A 94 -6.52 -0.71 23.13
CA ARG A 94 -5.32 -1.33 22.54
C ARG A 94 -4.13 -0.81 23.32
N PRO A 95 -3.14 -1.67 23.61
CA PRO A 95 -1.92 -1.19 24.22
C PRO A 95 -1.23 -0.17 23.31
N SER A 96 -0.55 0.80 23.91
CA SER A 96 0.01 1.99 23.25
C SER A 96 0.92 1.66 22.06
N PHE A 97 1.63 0.52 22.09
CA PHE A 97 2.49 0.05 20.99
C PHE A 97 1.72 -0.43 19.76
N ALA A 98 0.42 -0.70 19.87
CA ALA A 98 -0.45 -1.13 18.78
C ALA A 98 -1.43 -0.04 18.31
N MET A 99 -1.34 1.17 18.90
CA MET A 99 -2.08 2.34 18.46
C MET A 99 -1.44 2.96 17.22
N ARG A 100 -2.29 3.42 16.30
CA ARG A 100 -1.88 4.26 15.17
C ARG A 100 -2.10 5.72 15.50
N ASN A 101 -1.47 6.63 14.75
CA ASN A 101 -1.70 8.06 14.93
C ASN A 101 -3.19 8.44 14.87
N THR A 102 -3.99 7.75 14.05
CA THR A 102 -5.46 7.90 13.97
C THR A 102 -6.22 7.50 15.23
N ASP A 103 -5.59 6.76 16.14
CA ASP A 103 -6.20 6.35 17.40
C ASP A 103 -6.06 7.45 18.48
N PHE A 104 -5.17 8.42 18.27
CA PHE A 104 -5.02 9.61 19.10
C PHE A 104 -5.99 10.70 18.63
N ASP A 105 -6.83 11.20 19.55
CA ASP A 105 -7.75 12.30 19.31
C ASP A 105 -6.99 13.64 19.35
N ASP A 106 -6.11 13.84 18.38
CA ASP A 106 -5.39 15.09 18.19
C ASP A 106 -5.81 15.71 16.85
N ASP A 107 -6.23 16.98 16.87
CA ASP A 107 -6.71 17.66 15.67
C ASP A 107 -5.61 17.79 14.60
N LEU A 108 -4.33 17.76 15.00
CA LEU A 108 -3.17 17.68 14.10
C LEU A 108 -3.06 16.34 13.37
N VAL A 109 -3.71 15.28 13.87
CA VAL A 109 -3.75 13.96 13.20
C VAL A 109 -4.56 14.03 11.93
N SER A 110 -5.64 14.82 11.87
CA SER A 110 -6.44 14.96 10.65
C SER A 110 -5.67 15.66 9.51
N ALA A 111 -4.77 16.58 9.88
CA ALA A 111 -3.87 17.27 8.95
C ALA A 111 -2.66 16.43 8.51
N THR A 112 -2.29 15.41 9.30
CA THR A 112 -1.07 14.60 9.07
C THR A 112 -1.35 13.17 8.59
N ALA A 113 -2.46 12.58 9.00
CA ALA A 113 -2.95 11.28 8.57
C ALA A 113 -3.83 11.46 7.33
N CYS A 114 -3.22 11.31 6.16
CA CYS A 114 -3.97 11.20 4.92
C CYS A 114 -4.72 9.85 4.95
N GLU A 115 -5.97 9.86 5.40
CA GLU A 115 -6.80 8.66 5.41
C GLU A 115 -7.18 8.31 3.97
N GLU A 116 -6.99 7.03 3.60
CA GLU A 116 -7.47 6.52 2.31
C GLU A 116 -8.95 6.83 2.10
N GLU A 117 -9.73 6.98 3.18
CA GLU A 117 -11.17 7.25 3.17
C GLU A 117 -11.55 8.65 2.69
N ALA A 118 -10.64 9.63 2.75
CA ALA A 118 -10.87 10.98 2.26
C ALA A 118 -10.70 11.11 0.73
N LEU A 119 -9.95 10.21 0.10
CA LEU A 119 -9.63 10.29 -1.33
C LEU A 119 -10.76 9.74 -2.21
N THR A 120 -10.87 10.24 -3.44
CA THR A 120 -11.80 9.66 -4.42
C THR A 120 -11.41 8.21 -4.75
N PRO A 121 -12.37 7.33 -5.09
CA PRO A 121 -12.06 5.92 -5.41
C PRO A 121 -11.09 5.77 -6.60
N GLY A 122 -11.12 6.72 -7.55
CA GLY A 122 -10.18 6.75 -8.67
C GLY A 122 -8.74 7.09 -8.24
N GLU A 123 -8.57 8.08 -7.36
CA GLU A 123 -7.26 8.44 -6.81
C GLU A 123 -6.68 7.31 -5.95
N ARG A 124 -7.52 6.60 -5.17
CA ARG A 124 -7.08 5.43 -4.39
C ARG A 124 -6.53 4.31 -5.28
N ALA A 125 -7.22 4.01 -6.38
CA ALA A 125 -6.79 3.00 -7.34
C ALA A 125 -5.44 3.38 -7.97
N ARG A 126 -5.30 4.65 -8.39
CA ARG A 126 -4.05 5.20 -8.92
C ARG A 126 -2.92 5.15 -7.91
N ALA A 127 -3.16 5.56 -6.67
CA ALA A 127 -2.17 5.48 -5.58
C ALA A 127 -1.70 4.03 -5.35
N CYS A 128 -2.62 3.07 -5.43
CA CYS A 128 -2.29 1.65 -5.29
C CYS A 128 -1.40 1.16 -6.44
N VAL A 129 -1.74 1.49 -7.69
CA VAL A 129 -0.91 1.18 -8.87
C VAL A 129 0.48 1.79 -8.73
N LEU A 130 0.56 3.09 -8.42
CA LEU A 130 1.82 3.82 -8.25
C LEU A 130 2.68 3.23 -7.14
N SER A 131 2.08 2.90 -5.99
CA SER A 131 2.83 2.30 -4.87
C SER A 131 3.42 0.93 -5.21
N ARG A 132 2.73 0.12 -6.03
CA ARG A 132 3.22 -1.19 -6.49
C ARG A 132 4.30 -1.04 -7.54
N ALA A 133 4.12 -0.13 -8.50
CA ALA A 133 5.13 0.18 -9.50
C ALA A 133 6.43 0.70 -8.85
N ALA A 134 6.31 1.62 -7.88
CA ALA A 134 7.45 2.13 -7.11
C ALA A 134 8.15 1.02 -6.31
N CYS A 135 7.40 0.11 -5.69
CA CYS A 135 7.96 -1.05 -5.00
C CYS A 135 8.72 -1.98 -5.97
N GLY A 136 8.14 -2.30 -7.14
CA GLY A 136 8.78 -3.14 -8.14
C GLY A 136 10.08 -2.52 -8.67
N ALA A 137 10.07 -1.22 -8.96
CA ALA A 137 11.26 -0.47 -9.36
C ALA A 137 12.34 -0.46 -8.27
N LEU A 138 11.96 -0.25 -7.01
CA LEU A 138 12.90 -0.31 -5.86
C LEU A 138 13.53 -1.70 -5.71
N LEU A 139 12.76 -2.79 -5.85
CA LEU A 139 13.29 -4.14 -5.77
C LEU A 139 14.31 -4.44 -6.89
N LEU A 140 14.03 -3.97 -8.11
CA LEU A 140 14.98 -4.09 -9.22
C LEU A 140 16.25 -3.26 -8.97
N LEU A 141 16.12 -2.02 -8.49
CA LEU A 141 17.28 -1.19 -8.13
C LEU A 141 18.13 -1.85 -7.04
N VAL A 142 17.51 -2.41 -6.00
CA VAL A 142 18.22 -3.13 -4.94
C VAL A 142 18.93 -4.36 -5.51
N SER A 143 18.30 -5.10 -6.42
CA SER A 143 18.94 -6.25 -7.07
C SER A 143 20.16 -5.85 -7.91
N LEU A 144 20.17 -4.65 -8.50
CA LEU A 144 21.32 -4.12 -9.27
C LEU A 144 22.45 -3.61 -8.37
N VAL A 145 22.13 -3.08 -7.19
CA VAL A 145 23.11 -2.58 -6.22
C VAL A 145 23.84 -3.72 -5.52
N ILE A 146 23.16 -4.84 -5.29
CA ILE A 146 23.79 -6.05 -4.74
C ILE A 146 24.68 -6.65 -5.84
N ARG A 147 25.95 -6.23 -5.86
CA ARG A 147 26.98 -6.81 -6.71
C ARG A 147 27.25 -8.26 -6.26
N VAL A 148 27.19 -9.19 -7.22
CA VAL A 148 27.70 -10.57 -7.09
C VAL A 148 29.22 -10.54 -7.00
#